data_AF-A0A841GM59-F1
#
_entry.id   AF-A0A841GM59-F1
#
_cell.length_a   1.000
_cell.length_b   1.000
_cell.length_c   1.000
_cell.angle_alpha   90.00
_cell.angle_beta   90.00
_cell.angle_gamma   90.00
#
_symmetry.space_group_name_H-M   'P 1'
#
loop_
_entity.id
_entity.type
_entity.pdbx_description
1 polymer ?
#
loop_
_entity_poly.entity_id
_entity_poly.type
_entity_poly.pdbx_seq_one_letter_code
_entity_poly.pdbx_strand_id
1 'polypeptide(L)'
;MQALFYGEILNSKIKYFKEFIIIFTLFIIISSVLFHEKQYNNVTSKEIKRNYESQRIDLNKAGFEQLMSLPGIGAVKAKEIISYRQVHGNFNSIDDLINVTGIGPSTLEKIRDYLIVSKTNEVQVNENNEFKKININEANGKQLEKLPGIGPTKAKRIIEYREKNGKFKSLDELLNVNGIGPKTLKKIKNYLAF
;
A
#
# COMPACT_ATOMS: atom_id res chain seq x y z
N MET A 1 -0.10 -74.44 -36.24
CA MET A 1 -1.12 -73.65 -35.51
C MET A 1 -0.54 -72.73 -34.43
N GLN A 2 0.40 -73.19 -33.57
CA GLN A 2 0.96 -72.32 -32.50
C GLN A 2 1.65 -71.04 -33.01
N ALA A 3 2.44 -71.08 -34.09
CA ALA A 3 3.11 -69.89 -34.63
C ALA A 3 2.15 -68.80 -35.17
N LEU A 4 1.00 -69.20 -35.73
CA LEU A 4 -0.03 -68.25 -36.21
C LEU A 4 -0.71 -67.53 -35.03
N PHE A 5 -1.00 -68.26 -33.96
CA PHE A 5 -1.58 -67.72 -32.73
C PHE A 5 -0.64 -66.71 -32.03
N TYR A 6 0.66 -67.00 -31.96
CA TYR A 6 1.65 -66.05 -31.44
C TYR A 6 1.76 -64.77 -32.29
N GLY A 7 1.66 -64.89 -33.63
CA GLY A 7 1.68 -63.75 -34.55
C GLY A 7 0.50 -62.79 -34.34
N GLU A 8 -0.71 -63.32 -34.14
CA GLU A 8 -1.91 -62.51 -33.88
C GLU A 8 -1.84 -61.77 -32.54
N ILE A 9 -1.37 -62.44 -31.47
CA ILE A 9 -1.19 -61.81 -30.15
C ILE A 9 -0.15 -60.70 -30.23
N LEU A 10 0.96 -60.93 -30.93
CA LEU A 10 2.02 -59.93 -31.08
C LEU A 10 1.52 -58.69 -31.85
N ASN A 11 0.80 -58.91 -32.96
CA ASN A 11 0.21 -57.82 -33.74
C ASN A 11 -0.83 -57.03 -32.96
N SER A 12 -1.65 -57.72 -32.15
CA SER A 12 -2.63 -57.08 -31.27
C SER A 12 -1.94 -56.21 -30.21
N LYS A 13 -0.90 -56.73 -29.53
CA LYS A 13 -0.11 -55.95 -28.55
C LYS A 13 0.59 -54.75 -29.17
N ILE A 14 1.14 -54.89 -30.37
CA ILE A 14 1.77 -53.77 -31.11
C ILE A 14 0.73 -52.71 -31.47
N LYS A 15 -0.47 -53.11 -31.90
CA LYS A 15 -1.57 -52.20 -32.19
C LYS A 15 -1.98 -51.40 -30.94
N TYR A 16 -2.22 -52.08 -29.82
CA TYR A 16 -2.56 -51.42 -28.55
C TYR A 16 -1.44 -50.49 -28.06
N PHE A 17 -0.18 -50.87 -28.23
CA PHE A 17 0.96 -50.03 -27.87
C PHE A 17 1.04 -48.76 -28.73
N LYS A 18 0.77 -48.85 -30.03
CA LYS A 18 0.71 -47.68 -30.94
C LYS A 18 -0.47 -46.76 -30.60
N GLU A 19 -1.66 -47.32 -30.34
CA GLU A 19 -2.83 -46.53 -29.93
C GLU A 19 -2.59 -45.83 -28.58
N PHE A 20 -1.94 -46.51 -27.64
CA PHE A 20 -1.55 -45.92 -26.35
C PHE A 20 -0.56 -44.76 -26.52
N ILE A 21 0.45 -44.90 -27.38
CA ILE A 21 1.40 -43.81 -27.67
C ILE A 21 0.68 -42.59 -28.27
N ILE A 22 -0.27 -42.80 -29.19
CA ILE A 22 -1.03 -41.71 -29.82
C ILE A 22 -1.88 -40.97 -28.77
N ILE A 23 -2.57 -41.69 -27.89
CA ILE A 23 -3.38 -41.07 -26.82
C ILE A 23 -2.48 -40.32 -25.84
N PHE A 24 -1.32 -40.88 -25.50
CA PHE A 24 -0.37 -40.25 -24.58
C PHE A 24 0.24 -38.97 -25.16
N THR A 25 0.60 -38.95 -26.45
CA THR A 25 1.10 -37.74 -27.12
C THR A 25 0.03 -36.67 -27.25
N LEU A 26 -1.22 -37.04 -27.57
CA LEU A 26 -2.34 -36.11 -27.57
C LEU A 26 -2.60 -35.52 -26.18
N PHE A 27 -2.53 -36.33 -25.13
CA PHE A 27 -2.67 -35.88 -23.75
C PHE A 27 -1.56 -34.87 -23.36
N ILE A 28 -0.31 -35.11 -23.74
CA ILE A 28 0.80 -34.17 -23.51
C ILE A 28 0.57 -32.86 -24.26
N ILE A 29 0.12 -32.91 -25.53
CA ILE A 29 -0.15 -31.72 -26.34
C ILE A 29 -1.29 -30.90 -25.71
N ILE A 30 -2.40 -31.54 -25.34
CA ILE A 30 -3.54 -30.88 -24.70
C ILE A 30 -3.13 -30.27 -23.35
N SER A 31 -2.38 -31.03 -22.54
CA SER A 31 -1.87 -30.53 -21.25
C SER A 31 -0.93 -29.34 -21.43
N SER A 32 -0.07 -29.37 -22.46
CA SER A 32 0.84 -28.28 -22.81
C SER A 32 0.09 -27.02 -23.27
N VAL A 33 -0.93 -27.18 -24.13
CA VAL A 33 -1.76 -26.07 -24.61
C VAL A 33 -2.55 -25.43 -23.48
N LEU A 34 -3.22 -26.23 -22.63
CA LEU A 34 -3.98 -25.73 -21.47
C LEU A 34 -3.07 -25.03 -20.45
N PHE A 35 -1.87 -25.56 -20.23
CA PHE A 35 -0.88 -24.92 -19.35
C PHE A 35 -0.41 -23.58 -19.93
N HIS A 36 -0.20 -23.49 -21.24
CA HIS A 36 0.23 -22.26 -21.91
C HIS A 36 -0.87 -21.18 -21.90
N GLU A 37 -2.13 -21.55 -22.14
CA GLU A 37 -3.28 -20.62 -22.10
C GLU A 37 -3.45 -19.99 -20.71
N LYS A 38 -3.31 -20.79 -19.64
CA LYS A 38 -3.38 -20.30 -18.25
C LYS A 38 -2.25 -19.31 -17.93
N GLN A 39 -1.06 -19.49 -18.51
CA GLN A 39 0.06 -18.58 -18.33
C GLN A 39 -0.12 -17.28 -19.14
N TYR A 40 -0.64 -17.37 -20.37
CA TYR A 40 -0.90 -16.23 -21.23
C TYR A 40 -1.93 -15.27 -20.62
N ASN A 41 -3.09 -15.78 -20.19
CA ASN A 41 -4.19 -14.94 -19.67
C ASN A 41 -3.83 -14.21 -18.36
N ASN A 42 -2.93 -14.77 -17.54
CA ASN A 42 -2.47 -14.14 -16.30
C ASN A 42 -1.42 -13.04 -16.54
N VAL A 43 -0.59 -13.16 -17.58
CA VAL A 43 0.38 -12.13 -17.96
C VAL A 43 -0.34 -10.92 -18.57
N THR A 44 -1.27 -11.15 -19.50
CA THR A 44 -2.00 -10.09 -20.20
C THR A 44 -2.87 -9.27 -19.25
N SER A 45 -3.60 -9.90 -18.33
CA SER A 45 -4.43 -9.17 -17.33
C SER A 45 -3.60 -8.32 -16.37
N LYS A 46 -2.41 -8.81 -15.98
CA LYS A 46 -1.47 -8.10 -15.10
C LYS A 46 -0.74 -6.96 -15.81
N GLU A 47 -0.44 -7.09 -17.09
CA GLU A 47 0.14 -6.02 -17.91
C GLU A 47 -0.88 -4.94 -18.25
N ILE A 48 -2.10 -5.31 -18.66
CA ILE A 48 -3.17 -4.34 -18.93
C ILE A 48 -3.46 -3.51 -17.68
N LYS A 49 -3.60 -4.14 -16.51
CA LYS A 49 -3.81 -3.42 -15.25
C LYS A 49 -2.65 -2.47 -14.91
N ARG A 50 -1.39 -2.90 -15.08
CA ARG A 50 -0.22 -2.04 -14.88
C ARG A 50 -0.16 -0.88 -15.88
N ASN A 51 -0.54 -1.10 -17.13
CA ASN A 51 -0.51 -0.08 -18.16
C ASN A 51 -1.56 1.01 -17.89
N TYR A 52 -2.77 0.61 -17.47
CA TYR A 52 -3.81 1.54 -17.00
C TYR A 52 -3.39 2.31 -15.74
N GLU A 53 -2.74 1.66 -14.78
CA GLU A 53 -2.20 2.33 -13.58
C GLU A 53 -1.04 3.29 -13.92
N SER A 54 -0.24 2.99 -14.95
CA SER A 54 0.89 3.84 -15.39
C SER A 54 0.46 5.16 -16.05
N GLN A 55 -0.76 5.23 -16.58
CA GLN A 55 -1.31 6.45 -17.16
C GLN A 55 -1.95 7.38 -16.12
N ARG A 56 -2.22 6.89 -14.91
CA ARG A 56 -2.85 7.69 -13.86
C ARG A 56 -1.82 8.45 -13.04
N ILE A 57 -2.19 9.65 -12.64
CA ILE A 57 -1.36 10.58 -11.89
C ILE A 57 -1.52 10.28 -10.40
N ASP A 58 -0.40 9.88 -9.76
CA ASP A 58 -0.37 9.63 -8.34
C ASP A 58 -0.34 10.94 -7.55
N LEU A 59 -1.42 11.24 -6.82
CA LEU A 59 -1.58 12.49 -6.05
C LEU A 59 -0.48 12.72 -5.03
N ASN A 60 0.17 11.67 -4.52
CA ASN A 60 1.21 11.79 -3.52
C ASN A 60 2.61 11.97 -4.13
N LYS A 61 2.76 11.74 -5.44
CA LYS A 61 4.08 11.79 -6.13
C LYS A 61 4.12 12.79 -7.28
N ALA A 62 2.97 13.14 -7.85
CA ALA A 62 2.87 13.95 -9.05
C ALA A 62 3.56 15.30 -8.90
N GLY A 63 4.38 15.67 -9.89
CA GLY A 63 4.99 16.99 -9.99
C GLY A 63 4.00 18.06 -10.46
N PHE A 64 4.43 19.31 -10.41
CA PHE A 64 3.61 20.47 -10.80
C PHE A 64 3.05 20.35 -12.23
N GLU A 65 3.91 20.01 -13.21
CA GLU A 65 3.52 19.85 -14.61
C GLU A 65 2.51 18.71 -14.82
N GLN A 66 2.71 17.58 -14.12
CA GLN A 66 1.78 16.45 -14.18
C GLN A 66 0.41 16.85 -13.64
N LEU A 67 0.35 17.58 -12.53
CA LEU A 67 -0.94 18.05 -11.99
C LEU A 67 -1.63 19.04 -12.94
N MET A 68 -0.88 19.92 -13.61
CA MET A 68 -1.44 20.85 -14.59
C MET A 68 -1.99 20.15 -15.85
N SER A 69 -1.54 18.93 -16.16
CA SER A 69 -2.10 18.17 -17.28
C SER A 69 -3.54 17.71 -17.03
N LEU A 70 -4.04 17.79 -15.79
CA LEU A 70 -5.40 17.37 -15.46
C LEU A 70 -6.44 18.40 -15.93
N PRO A 71 -7.57 17.96 -16.51
CA PRO A 71 -8.59 18.87 -17.01
C PRO A 71 -9.15 19.75 -15.88
N GLY A 72 -9.02 21.07 -16.01
CA GLY A 72 -9.52 22.03 -15.02
C GLY A 72 -8.58 22.29 -13.83
N ILE A 73 -7.36 21.76 -13.86
CA ILE A 73 -6.29 22.05 -12.91
C ILE A 73 -5.24 22.94 -13.56
N GLY A 74 -5.31 24.24 -13.32
CA GLY A 74 -4.27 25.19 -13.71
C GLY A 74 -3.20 25.37 -12.63
N ALA A 75 -2.21 26.21 -12.90
CA ALA A 75 -1.07 26.49 -12.02
C ALA A 75 -1.45 26.74 -10.55
N VAL A 76 -2.52 27.52 -10.29
CA VAL A 76 -2.97 27.82 -8.93
C VAL A 76 -3.42 26.55 -8.21
N LYS A 77 -4.33 25.76 -8.80
CA LYS A 77 -4.83 24.53 -8.18
C LYS A 77 -3.73 23.47 -8.04
N ALA A 78 -2.83 23.36 -9.02
CA ALA A 78 -1.68 22.46 -8.95
C ALA A 78 -0.78 22.80 -7.75
N LYS A 79 -0.52 24.10 -7.52
CA LYS A 79 0.24 24.57 -6.36
C LYS A 79 -0.49 24.25 -5.05
N GLU A 80 -1.79 24.49 -4.97
CA GLU A 80 -2.60 24.19 -3.79
C GLU A 80 -2.58 22.69 -3.44
N ILE A 81 -2.65 21.79 -4.42
CA ILE A 81 -2.53 20.34 -4.19
C ILE A 81 -1.17 19.99 -3.56
N ILE A 82 -0.08 20.54 -4.11
CA ILE A 82 1.28 20.29 -3.60
C ILE A 82 1.45 20.86 -2.19
N SER A 83 1.02 22.10 -1.96
CA SER A 83 1.08 22.75 -0.65
C SER A 83 0.24 22.00 0.39
N TYR A 84 -0.96 21.55 0.02
CA TYR A 84 -1.81 20.75 0.90
C TYR A 84 -1.08 19.48 1.36
N ARG A 85 -0.54 18.66 0.44
CA ARG A 85 0.15 17.42 0.84
C ARG A 85 1.47 17.65 1.57
N GLN A 86 2.13 18.79 1.38
CA GLN A 86 3.33 19.17 2.13
C GLN A 86 3.02 19.54 3.58
N VAL A 87 1.88 20.20 3.82
CA VAL A 87 1.50 20.66 5.17
C VAL A 87 0.69 19.59 5.92
N HIS A 88 -0.13 18.81 5.23
CA HIS A 88 -1.08 17.86 5.84
C HIS A 88 -0.64 16.39 5.70
N GLY A 89 0.41 16.15 4.90
CA GLY A 89 0.86 14.80 4.56
C GLY A 89 0.12 14.24 3.35
N ASN A 90 0.39 12.96 3.06
CA ASN A 90 -0.15 12.29 1.88
C ASN A 90 -1.69 12.25 1.90
N PHE A 91 -2.29 12.36 0.72
CA PHE A 91 -3.70 12.02 0.50
C PHE A 91 -3.88 10.51 0.77
N ASN A 92 -4.94 10.16 1.49
CA ASN A 92 -5.33 8.77 1.77
C ASN A 92 -6.32 8.27 0.71
N SER A 93 -7.11 9.18 0.15
CA SER A 93 -8.09 8.91 -0.89
C SER A 93 -8.12 10.03 -1.92
N ILE A 94 -8.66 9.75 -3.10
CA ILE A 94 -8.88 10.78 -4.13
C ILE A 94 -9.89 11.83 -3.61
N ASP A 95 -10.84 11.43 -2.77
CA ASP A 95 -11.86 12.32 -2.18
C ASP A 95 -11.28 13.39 -1.26
N ASP A 96 -10.10 13.15 -0.69
CA ASP A 96 -9.40 14.11 0.17
C ASP A 96 -9.07 15.41 -0.59
N LEU A 97 -9.06 15.40 -1.92
CA LEU A 97 -8.86 16.60 -2.75
C LEU A 97 -9.93 17.67 -2.52
N ILE A 98 -11.12 17.33 -2.02
CA ILE A 98 -12.14 18.34 -1.69
C ILE A 98 -11.69 19.29 -0.56
N ASN A 99 -10.69 18.88 0.22
CA ASN A 99 -10.11 19.71 1.28
C ASN A 99 -9.05 20.69 0.74
N VAL A 100 -8.69 20.60 -0.54
CA VAL A 100 -7.76 21.52 -1.19
C VAL A 100 -8.51 22.76 -1.65
N THR A 101 -8.01 23.94 -1.27
CA THR A 101 -8.58 25.22 -1.67
C THR A 101 -8.75 25.29 -3.19
N GLY A 102 -9.97 25.61 -3.65
CA GLY A 102 -10.27 25.75 -5.08
C GLY A 102 -10.58 24.44 -5.82
N ILE A 103 -10.65 23.31 -5.12
CA ILE A 103 -11.11 22.02 -5.68
C ILE A 103 -12.45 21.65 -5.06
N GLY A 104 -13.52 21.89 -5.84
CA GLY A 104 -14.87 21.46 -5.46
C GLY A 104 -15.25 20.09 -6.06
N PRO A 105 -16.43 19.55 -5.68
CA PRO A 105 -16.93 18.25 -6.16
C PRO A 105 -16.91 18.11 -7.69
N SER A 106 -17.28 19.17 -8.42
CA SER A 106 -17.31 19.16 -9.89
C SER A 106 -15.93 19.11 -10.54
N THR A 107 -14.90 19.66 -9.88
CA THR A 107 -13.51 19.53 -10.35
C THR A 107 -13.04 18.11 -10.06
N LEU A 108 -13.30 17.60 -8.86
CA LEU A 108 -12.95 16.25 -8.43
C LEU A 108 -13.54 15.18 -9.36
N GLU A 109 -14.82 15.28 -9.68
CA GLU A 109 -15.51 14.34 -10.58
C GLU A 109 -14.84 14.27 -11.96
N LYS A 110 -14.48 15.42 -12.54
CA LYS A 110 -13.83 15.50 -13.86
C LYS A 110 -12.44 14.87 -13.90
N ILE A 111 -11.71 14.89 -12.79
CA ILE A 111 -10.32 14.42 -12.74
C ILE A 111 -10.18 13.04 -12.09
N ARG A 112 -11.24 12.50 -11.48
CA ARG A 112 -11.20 11.27 -10.67
C ARG A 112 -10.57 10.09 -11.41
N ASP A 113 -10.91 9.88 -12.68
CA ASP A 113 -10.43 8.74 -13.46
C ASP A 113 -8.98 8.84 -13.92
N TYR A 114 -8.40 10.04 -13.81
CA TYR A 114 -6.99 10.32 -14.12
C TYR A 114 -6.09 10.14 -12.90
N LEU A 115 -6.65 9.90 -11.72
CA LEU A 115 -5.94 9.94 -10.46
C LEU A 115 -5.80 8.56 -9.83
N ILE A 116 -4.70 8.39 -9.11
CA ILE A 116 -4.54 7.34 -8.12
C ILE A 116 -3.98 7.93 -6.84
N VAL A 117 -4.19 7.20 -5.75
CA VAL A 117 -3.44 7.38 -4.50
C VAL A 117 -2.69 6.08 -4.29
N SER A 118 -1.40 6.07 -4.56
CA SER A 118 -0.60 4.93 -4.14
C SER A 118 -0.43 5.04 -2.63
N LYS A 119 -0.92 4.03 -1.89
CA LYS A 119 -0.34 3.79 -0.57
C LYS A 119 1.14 3.55 -0.81
N THR A 120 2.00 4.41 -0.30
CA THR A 120 3.39 4.03 -0.13
C THR A 120 3.34 2.74 0.66
N ASN A 121 3.90 1.66 0.09
CA ASN A 121 4.39 0.55 0.89
C ASN A 121 5.56 1.11 1.72
N GLU A 122 5.26 2.01 2.67
CA GLU A 122 6.04 2.05 3.88
C GLU A 122 6.01 0.63 4.40
N VAL A 123 7.21 0.07 4.59
CA VAL A 123 7.48 -1.29 5.08
C VAL A 123 6.28 -1.82 5.85
N GLN A 124 5.72 -2.96 5.42
CA GLN A 124 4.66 -3.66 6.14
C GLN A 124 5.12 -3.92 7.58
N VAL A 125 4.83 -2.97 8.47
CA VAL A 125 4.74 -3.24 9.89
C VAL A 125 3.37 -3.88 10.02
N ASN A 126 3.38 -5.20 10.06
CA ASN A 126 2.22 -6.05 10.22
C ASN A 126 1.20 -5.40 11.16
N GLU A 127 0.06 -5.00 10.59
CA GLU A 127 -1.10 -4.52 11.32
C GLU A 127 -1.76 -5.68 12.07
N ASN A 128 -1.09 -6.13 13.14
CA ASN A 128 -1.82 -6.59 14.31
C ASN A 128 -2.05 -5.34 15.16
N ASN A 129 -3.32 -5.09 15.44
CA ASN A 129 -3.88 -3.91 16.08
C ASN A 129 -3.37 -3.72 17.52
N GLU A 130 -2.09 -3.39 17.67
CA GLU A 130 -1.48 -2.83 18.86
C GLU A 130 -1.15 -1.39 18.49
N PHE A 131 -1.78 -0.40 19.15
CA PHE A 131 -1.42 1.00 18.95
C PHE A 131 0.10 1.13 19.01
N LYS A 132 0.76 1.42 17.88
CA LYS A 132 2.22 1.55 17.83
C LYS A 132 2.61 2.60 18.85
N LYS A 133 3.22 2.14 19.94
CA LYS A 133 3.62 2.98 21.06
C LYS A 133 4.51 4.11 20.53
N ILE A 134 4.19 5.32 20.93
CA ILE A 134 4.91 6.53 20.57
C ILE A 134 6.18 6.58 21.42
N ASN A 135 7.35 6.49 20.78
CA ASN A 135 8.62 6.64 21.48
C ASN A 135 8.77 8.09 21.96
N ILE A 136 8.75 8.30 23.29
CA ILE A 136 8.78 9.64 23.89
C ILE A 136 10.09 10.40 23.63
N ASN A 137 11.19 9.67 23.40
CA ASN A 137 12.53 10.22 23.16
C ASN A 137 12.77 10.61 21.71
N GLU A 138 11.96 10.12 20.77
CA GLU A 138 12.15 10.33 19.33
C GLU A 138 10.97 11.01 18.66
N ALA A 139 9.77 10.88 19.21
CA ALA A 139 8.55 11.40 18.60
C ALA A 139 8.60 12.91 18.34
N ASN A 140 8.13 13.32 17.17
CA ASN A 140 7.94 14.74 16.84
C ASN A 140 6.63 15.28 17.43
N GLY A 141 6.42 16.60 17.36
CA GLY A 141 5.26 17.25 17.96
C GLY A 141 3.92 16.68 17.46
N LYS A 142 3.80 16.39 16.17
CA LYS A 142 2.58 15.82 15.57
C LYS A 142 2.31 14.39 16.00
N GLN A 143 3.35 13.59 16.24
CA GLN A 143 3.20 12.25 16.80
C GLN A 143 2.75 12.33 18.27
N LEU A 144 3.32 13.24 19.06
CA LEU A 144 2.92 13.45 20.46
C LEU A 144 1.48 13.97 20.59
N GLU A 145 1.03 14.82 19.67
CA GLU A 145 -0.35 15.34 19.61
C GLU A 145 -1.40 14.23 19.41
N LYS A 146 -1.01 13.03 18.95
CA LYS A 146 -1.92 11.87 18.87
C LYS A 146 -2.26 11.26 20.23
N LEU A 147 -1.52 11.61 21.29
CA LEU A 147 -1.75 11.07 22.63
C LEU A 147 -2.97 11.73 23.29
N PRO A 148 -3.85 10.96 23.94
CA PRO A 148 -5.05 11.50 24.56
C PRO A 148 -4.71 12.53 25.65
N GLY A 149 -5.13 13.78 25.43
CA GLY A 149 -4.91 14.89 26.35
C GLY A 149 -3.57 15.63 26.17
N ILE A 150 -2.79 15.31 25.12
CA ILE A 150 -1.60 16.04 24.71
C ILE A 150 -1.93 16.89 23.48
N GLY A 151 -2.11 18.20 23.69
CA GLY A 151 -2.21 19.17 22.60
C GLY A 151 -0.86 19.80 22.26
N PRO A 152 -0.81 20.71 21.27
CA PRO A 152 0.43 21.31 20.77
C PRO A 152 1.33 21.89 21.86
N THR A 153 0.74 22.58 22.85
CA THR A 153 1.47 23.16 23.99
C THR A 153 2.18 22.11 24.84
N LYS A 154 1.53 20.96 25.12
CA LYS A 154 2.14 19.90 25.93
C LYS A 154 3.17 19.12 25.12
N ALA A 155 2.89 18.85 23.85
CA ALA A 155 3.85 18.22 22.93
C ALA A 155 5.16 19.03 22.85
N LYS A 156 5.05 20.36 22.68
CA LYS A 156 6.21 21.27 22.69
C LYS A 156 7.01 21.15 23.99
N ARG A 157 6.36 21.16 25.15
CA ARG A 157 7.04 21.06 26.45
C ARG A 157 7.74 19.72 26.67
N ILE A 158 7.21 18.62 26.14
CA ILE A 158 7.86 17.31 26.18
C ILE A 158 9.19 17.37 25.41
N ILE A 159 9.17 17.95 24.21
CA ILE A 159 10.35 18.10 23.35
C ILE A 159 11.38 19.00 24.02
N GLU A 160 10.97 20.18 24.49
CA GLU A 160 11.84 21.11 25.22
C GLU A 160 12.46 20.46 26.46
N TYR A 161 11.70 19.66 27.21
CA TYR A 161 12.21 18.96 28.38
C TYR A 161 13.32 17.98 28.01
N ARG A 162 13.13 17.11 27.00
CA ARG A 162 14.14 16.13 26.61
C ARG A 162 15.36 16.74 25.91
N GLU A 163 15.19 17.87 25.25
CA GLU A 163 16.31 18.64 24.68
C GLU A 163 17.16 19.27 25.78
N LYS A 164 16.52 19.81 26.82
CA LYS A 164 17.21 20.49 27.92
C LYS A 164 17.82 19.53 28.95
N ASN A 165 17.13 18.45 29.29
CA ASN A 165 17.49 17.53 30.38
C ASN A 165 18.05 16.19 29.87
N GLY A 166 18.09 16.00 28.55
CA GLY A 166 18.40 14.72 27.93
C GLY A 166 17.18 13.81 27.80
N LYS A 167 17.38 12.64 27.18
CA LYS A 167 16.33 11.64 26.97
C LYS A 167 15.70 11.20 28.29
N PHE A 168 14.39 10.99 28.27
CA PHE A 168 13.64 10.39 29.37
C PHE A 168 14.17 8.98 29.63
N LYS A 169 14.52 8.69 30.88
CA LYS A 169 14.98 7.36 31.31
C LYS A 169 13.83 6.48 31.80
N SER A 170 12.70 7.12 32.14
CA SER A 170 11.47 6.43 32.53
C SER A 170 10.26 7.28 32.14
N LEU A 171 9.10 6.63 32.02
CA LEU A 171 7.85 7.36 31.75
C LEU A 171 7.43 8.25 32.92
N ASP A 172 7.90 7.98 34.14
CA ASP A 172 7.57 8.78 35.32
C ASP A 172 8.26 10.15 35.30
N GLU A 173 9.38 10.29 34.59
CA GLU A 173 10.03 11.59 34.36
C GLU A 173 9.15 12.56 33.54
N LEU A 174 8.09 12.08 32.86
CA LEU A 174 7.11 12.97 32.24
C LEU A 174 6.35 13.82 33.26
N LEU A 175 6.31 13.43 34.54
CA LEU A 175 5.75 14.26 35.60
C LEU A 175 6.56 15.54 35.86
N ASN A 176 7.81 15.59 35.40
CA ASN A 176 8.64 16.80 35.46
C ASN A 176 8.30 17.80 34.33
N VAL A 177 7.49 17.41 33.35
CA VAL A 177 7.05 18.26 32.25
C VAL A 177 5.84 19.09 32.69
N ASN A 178 5.97 20.42 32.60
CA ASN A 178 4.90 21.33 32.99
C ASN A 178 3.58 21.06 32.23
N GLY A 179 2.51 20.77 32.98
CA GLY A 179 1.19 20.45 32.43
C GLY A 179 0.94 18.96 32.19
N ILE A 180 1.88 18.09 32.53
CA ILE A 180 1.69 16.63 32.58
C ILE A 180 1.63 16.18 34.04
N GLY A 181 0.40 16.05 34.55
CA GLY A 181 0.18 15.47 35.87
C GLY A 181 -0.07 13.96 35.84
N PRO A 182 -0.19 13.31 37.01
CA PRO A 182 -0.42 11.86 37.13
C PRO A 182 -1.63 11.36 36.34
N LYS A 183 -2.70 12.16 36.28
CA LYS A 183 -3.90 11.84 35.49
C LYS A 183 -3.60 11.78 33.99
N THR A 184 -2.80 12.71 33.48
CA THR A 184 -2.39 12.72 32.07
C THR A 184 -1.47 11.54 31.79
N LEU A 185 -0.45 11.33 32.62
CA LEU A 185 0.48 10.21 32.48
C LEU A 185 -0.24 8.86 32.46
N LYS A 186 -1.17 8.63 33.39
CA LYS A 186 -1.99 7.40 33.43
C LYS A 186 -2.76 7.16 32.13
N LYS A 187 -3.31 8.20 31.52
CA LYS A 187 -4.06 8.11 30.25
C LYS A 187 -3.16 7.74 29.07
N ILE A 188 -1.93 8.26 29.04
CA ILE A 188 -1.03 8.11 27.90
C ILE A 188 -0.05 6.94 28.05
N LYS A 189 0.16 6.40 29.26
CA LYS A 189 1.20 5.38 29.56
C LYS A 189 1.16 4.17 28.62
N ASN A 190 -0.03 3.67 28.28
CA ASN A 190 -0.19 2.50 27.40
C ASN A 190 0.12 2.79 25.92
N TYR A 191 0.22 4.06 25.55
CA TYR A 191 0.52 4.53 24.20
C TYR A 191 1.98 4.93 24.03
N LEU A 192 2.82 4.77 25.07
CA LEU A 192 4.20 5.26 25.08
C LEU A 192 5.22 4.11 25.06
N ALA A 193 6.33 4.37 24.39
CA ALA A 193 7.58 3.60 24.44
C ALA A 193 8.71 4.54 24.86
N PHE A 194 9.82 3.98 25.35
CA PHE A 194 11.03 4.72 25.72
C PHE A 194 12.15 4.48 24.71
#